data_AF-A0A645E3G4-F1
#
_entry.id   AF-A0A645E3G4-F1
#
_cell.length_a   1.000
_cell.length_b   1.000
_cell.length_c   1.000
_cell.angle_alpha   90.00
_cell.angle_beta   90.00
_cell.angle_gamma   90.00
#
_symmetry.space_group_name_H-M   'P 1'
#
loop_
_entity.id
_entity.type
_entity.pdbx_description
1 polymer ?
#
loop_
_entity_poly.entity_id
_entity_poly.type
_entity_poly.pdbx_seq_one_letter_code
_entity_poly.pdbx_strand_id
1 'polypeptide(L)' 'MGGDWTSDKIEGPYPFVPVYNGVRTYDYAVSRGLQFLDGFGGISASGPYAWDRARGTVYRIVDPSANTIWEKD' A
#
# COMPACT_ATOMS: atom_id res chain seq x y z
N MET A 1 27.96 35.29 -6.20
CA MET A 1 27.69 33.86 -6.47
C MET A 1 26.37 33.53 -5.79
N GLY A 2 25.26 33.58 -6.54
CA GLY A 2 23.94 33.22 -6.00
C GLY A 2 23.75 31.72 -6.19
N GLY A 3 23.72 30.97 -5.08
CA GLY A 3 23.36 29.55 -5.11
C GLY A 3 21.86 29.41 -5.34
N ASP A 4 21.48 28.62 -6.33
CA ASP A 4 20.10 28.18 -6.53
C ASP A 4 19.77 27.17 -5.43
N TRP A 5 18.87 27.55 -4.52
CA TRP A 5 18.39 26.72 -3.42
C TRP A 5 17.11 25.96 -3.78
N THR A 6 16.82 25.77 -5.08
CA THR A 6 15.67 24.97 -5.48
C THR A 6 16.03 23.50 -5.64
N SER A 7 15.87 22.73 -4.56
CA SER A 7 15.49 21.32 -4.70
C SER A 7 14.87 20.74 -3.43
N ASP A 8 13.74 21.31 -3.00
CA ASP A 8 12.78 20.61 -2.12
C ASP A 8 12.09 19.44 -2.84
N LYS A 9 12.40 19.26 -4.12
CA LYS A 9 11.84 18.23 -4.96
C LYS A 9 12.49 16.90 -4.58
N ILE A 10 11.81 16.18 -3.69
CA ILE A 10 12.05 14.74 -3.54
C ILE A 10 11.72 14.11 -4.89
N GLU A 11 12.75 13.83 -5.69
CA GLU A 11 12.61 13.09 -6.93
C GLU A 11 12.65 11.59 -6.63
N GLY A 12 11.53 10.92 -6.88
CA GLY A 12 11.37 9.48 -6.67
C GLY A 12 10.40 9.12 -5.54
N PRO A 13 9.93 7.86 -5.48
CA PRO A 13 9.11 7.39 -4.37
C PRO A 13 9.94 7.49 -3.07
N TYR A 14 9.30 8.00 -2.02
CA TYR A 14 9.91 8.13 -0.70
C TYR A 14 10.56 6.79 -0.30
N PRO A 15 11.83 6.76 0.17
CA PRO A 15 12.57 5.50 0.37
C PRO A 15 11.94 4.58 1.42
N PHE A 16 11.02 5.12 2.23
CA PHE A 16 10.28 4.41 3.27
C PHE A 16 8.81 4.17 2.91
N VAL A 17 8.29 4.80 1.85
CA VAL A 17 6.89 4.61 1.45
C VAL A 17 6.85 3.41 0.51
N PRO A 18 6.16 2.32 0.88
CA PRO A 18 6.03 1.17 0.02
C PRO A 18 5.40 1.55 -1.33
N VAL A 19 5.88 0.93 -2.40
CA VAL A 19 5.31 1.16 -3.73
C VAL A 19 3.96 0.45 -3.80
N TYR A 20 2.91 1.15 -4.23
CA TYR A 20 1.63 0.50 -4.51
C TYR A 20 1.73 -0.34 -5.80
N ASN A 21 1.42 -1.64 -5.73
CA ASN A 21 1.55 -2.57 -6.86
C ASN A 21 0.27 -3.38 -7.09
N GLY A 22 -0.85 -2.66 -7.14
CA GLY A 22 -2.13 -3.20 -7.58
C GLY A 22 -2.86 -4.03 -6.52
N VAL A 23 -3.68 -4.95 -7.02
CA VAL A 23 -4.72 -5.63 -6.24
C VAL A 23 -4.34 -7.10 -5.99
N ARG A 24 -4.59 -7.59 -4.77
CA ARG A 24 -4.39 -8.98 -4.36
C ARG A 24 -5.57 -9.48 -3.53
N THR A 25 -5.72 -10.80 -3.45
CA THR A 25 -6.75 -11.41 -2.60
C THR A 25 -6.31 -11.49 -1.15
N TYR A 26 -7.29 -11.61 -0.24
CA TYR A 26 -7.02 -11.84 1.17
C TYR A 26 -6.19 -13.13 1.39
N ASP A 27 -6.54 -14.22 0.72
CA ASP A 27 -5.81 -15.49 0.78
C ASP A 27 -4.35 -15.37 0.33
N TYR A 28 -4.09 -14.55 -0.70
CA TYR A 28 -2.72 -14.27 -1.13
C TYR A 28 -1.92 -13.57 -0.02
N ALA A 29 -2.52 -12.59 0.65
CA ALA A 29 -1.87 -11.85 1.73
C ALA A 29 -1.58 -12.76 2.93
N VAL A 30 -2.54 -13.60 3.35
CA VAL A 30 -2.37 -14.53 4.47
C VAL A 30 -1.34 -15.61 4.14
N SER A 31 -1.45 -16.26 2.98
CA SER A 31 -0.55 -17.35 2.59
C SER A 31 0.91 -16.91 2.44
N ARG A 32 1.14 -15.62 2.16
CA ARG A 32 2.48 -15.02 2.07
C ARG A 32 2.92 -14.30 3.34
N GLY A 33 2.10 -14.27 4.38
CA GLY A 33 2.42 -13.60 5.65
C GLY A 33 2.64 -12.09 5.50
N LEU A 34 1.85 -11.43 4.65
CA LEU A 34 1.93 -9.99 4.46
C LEU A 34 1.42 -9.24 5.70
N GLN A 35 1.94 -8.03 5.93
CA GLN A 35 1.46 -7.17 7.02
C GLN A 35 0.21 -6.42 6.57
N PHE A 36 -0.94 -6.66 7.19
CA PHE A 36 -2.14 -5.88 6.91
C PHE A 36 -2.03 -4.45 7.41
N LEU A 37 -2.61 -3.53 6.64
CA LEU A 37 -2.69 -2.12 6.96
C LEU A 37 -4.15 -1.64 6.90
N ASP A 38 -4.49 -0.68 7.77
CA ASP A 38 -5.75 0.04 7.72
C ASP A 38 -5.79 1.07 6.57
N GLY A 39 -6.90 1.80 6.44
CA GLY A 39 -7.07 2.83 5.40
C GLY A 39 -6.15 4.04 5.51
N PHE A 40 -5.46 4.20 6.64
CA PHE A 40 -4.50 5.27 6.92
C PHE A 40 -3.03 4.79 6.84
N GLY A 41 -2.81 3.51 6.52
CA GLY A 41 -1.48 2.91 6.46
C GLY A 41 -0.92 2.43 7.81
N GLY A 42 -1.76 2.40 8.86
CA GLY A 42 -1.41 1.85 10.17
C GLY A 42 -1.42 0.32 10.18
N ILE A 43 -0.57 -0.30 11.01
CA ILE A 43 -0.54 -1.76 11.20
C ILE A 43 -1.88 -2.24 11.77
N SER A 44 -2.47 -3.24 11.13
CA SER A 44 -3.73 -3.85 11.57
C SER A 44 -3.68 -5.38 11.47
N ALA A 45 -4.59 -6.05 12.18
CA ALA A 45 -4.80 -7.50 12.06
C ALA A 45 -5.46 -7.89 10.72
N SER A 46 -6.25 -6.98 10.16
CA SER A 46 -6.90 -7.09 8.84
C SER A 46 -7.15 -5.70 8.28
N GLY A 47 -7.28 -5.57 6.96
CA GLY A 47 -7.55 -4.27 6.38
C GLY A 47 -7.55 -4.27 4.84
N PRO A 48 -7.90 -3.12 4.25
CA PRO A 48 -8.01 -2.97 2.80
C PRO A 48 -6.65 -2.98 2.09
N TYR A 49 -5.54 -3.00 2.82
CA TYR A 49 -4.20 -3.02 2.25
C TYR A 49 -3.31 -4.07 2.93
N ALA A 50 -2.31 -4.56 2.21
CA ALA A 50 -1.27 -5.42 2.77
C ALA A 50 0.11 -5.07 2.22
N TRP A 51 1.11 -5.06 3.09
CA TRP A 51 2.50 -4.73 2.80
C TRP A 51 3.38 -5.98 2.75
N ASP A 52 3.99 -6.21 1.60
CA ASP A 52 5.13 -7.11 1.42
C ASP A 52 6.40 -6.38 1.86
N ARG A 53 6.85 -6.68 3.08
CA ARG A 53 8.05 -6.11 3.67
C ARG A 53 9.33 -6.56 2.98
N ALA A 54 9.35 -7.74 2.37
CA ALA A 54 10.53 -8.25 1.67
C ALA A 54 10.74 -7.52 0.34
N ARG A 55 9.64 -7.12 -0.31
CA ARG A 55 9.67 -6.38 -1.60
C ARG A 55 9.43 -4.88 -1.46
N GLY A 56 9.13 -4.38 -0.26
CA GLY A 56 8.81 -2.97 -0.03
C GLY A 56 7.55 -2.51 -0.78
N THR A 57 6.55 -3.38 -0.91
CA THR A 57 5.42 -3.16 -1.82
C THR A 57 4.07 -3.31 -1.11
N VAL A 58 3.15 -2.36 -1.30
CA VAL A 58 1.78 -2.42 -0.78
C VAL A 58 0.80 -2.84 -1.86
N TYR A 59 -0.14 -3.70 -1.50
CA TYR A 59 -1.24 -4.17 -2.34
C TYR A 59 -2.56 -3.75 -1.72
N ARG A 60 -3.55 -3.40 -2.56
CA ARG A 60 -4.95 -3.32 -2.12
C ARG A 60 -5.50 -4.73 -2.04
N ILE A 61 -6.14 -5.05 -0.92
CA ILE A 61 -6.81 -6.32 -0.73
C ILE A 61 -8.22 -6.21 -1.24
N VAL A 62 -8.57 -7.08 -2.18
CA VAL A 62 -9.96 -7.34 -2.57
C VAL A 62 -10.33 -8.72 -2.07
N ASP A 63 -11.52 -8.81 -1.53
CA ASP A 63 -12.12 -10.11 -1.28
C ASP A 63 -12.90 -10.50 -2.54
N PRO A 64 -12.51 -11.58 -3.25
CA PRO A 64 -13.25 -12.05 -4.42
C PRO A 64 -14.69 -12.49 -4.07
N SER A 65 -14.98 -12.79 -2.80
CA SER A 65 -16.36 -13.02 -2.32
C SER A 65 -17.13 -11.71 -2.08
N ALA A 66 -16.43 -10.58 -1.93
CA ALA A 66 -17.01 -9.25 -1.75
C ALA A 66 -17.33 -8.54 -3.09
N ASN A 67 -17.82 -9.28 -4.10
CA ASN A 67 -18.61 -8.70 -5.21
C ASN A 67 -19.91 -8.03 -4.73
N THR A 68 -20.06 -7.80 -3.43
CA THR A 68 -21.14 -7.05 -2.80
C THR A 68 -20.69 -5.61 -2.61
N ILE A 69 -21.01 -4.79 -3.63
CA ILE A 69 -21.43 -3.38 -3.57
C ILE A 69 -20.60 -2.44 -2.67
N TRP A 70 -19.68 -1.70 -3.29
CA TRP A 70 -19.30 -0.35 -2.85
C TRP A 70 -19.54 0.71 -3.94
N GLU A 71 -20.50 0.46 -4.84
CA GLU A 71 -21.12 1.53 -5.64
C GLU A 71 -22.32 2.08 -4.87
N LYS A 72 -22.05 3.01 -3.97
CA LYS A 72 -22.99 4.08 -3.63
C LYS A 72 -22.18 5.20 -2.99
N ASP A 73 -21.84 6.19 -3.81
CA ASP A 73 -22.11 7.61 -3.56
C ASP A 73 -22.18 8.33 -4.92
#